data_AF-A0A0R3LJE5-F1
#
_entry.id   AF-A0A0R3LJE5-F1
#
_cell.length_a   1.000
_cell.length_b   1.000
_cell.length_c   1.000
_cell.angle_alpha   90.00
_cell.angle_beta   90.00
_cell.angle_gamma   90.00
#
_symmetry.space_group_name_H-M   'P 1'
#
loop_
_entity.id
_entity.type
_entity.pdbx_description
1 polymer ?
#
loop_
_entity_poly.entity_id
_entity_poly.type
_entity_poly.pdbx_seq_one_letter_code
_entity_poly.pdbx_strand_id
1 'polypeptide(L)'
;MRAVTNGSDRPLPNGPMPDYVEHKEGVNQVGKLSAEAVVREYDAAVKEIEALGAELSEAAKKCEAMVAGVHAMVGEIKELAANYREEGKRYFLQIEDCSLMTSEVRTVCETLKKKIAAGSSLPA
;
A
#
# COMPACT_ATOMS: atom_id res chain seq x y z
N MET A 1 -16.31 -5.91 -20.46
CA MET A 1 -17.29 -6.92 -20.95
C MET A 1 -16.48 -7.97 -21.72
N ARG A 2 -16.04 -9.05 -21.04
CA ARG A 2 -15.20 -10.10 -21.65
C ARG A 2 -16.14 -11.11 -22.31
N ALA A 3 -15.89 -11.41 -23.59
CA ALA A 3 -16.68 -12.37 -24.35
C ALA A 3 -16.49 -13.77 -23.75
N VAL A 4 -17.59 -14.43 -23.38
CA VAL A 4 -17.62 -15.87 -23.10
C VAL A 4 -17.47 -16.56 -24.45
N THR A 5 -16.27 -17.04 -24.75
CA THR A 5 -16.05 -17.88 -25.93
C THR A 5 -16.62 -19.27 -25.60
N ASN A 6 -17.69 -19.67 -26.29
CA ASN A 6 -18.18 -21.05 -26.29
C ASN A 6 -17.00 -21.99 -26.60
N GLY A 7 -16.71 -22.93 -25.69
CA GLY A 7 -15.56 -23.83 -25.75
C GLY A 7 -15.60 -24.90 -26.85
N SER A 8 -16.49 -24.79 -27.83
CA SER A 8 -16.81 -25.89 -28.75
C SER A 8 -16.05 -25.88 -30.09
N ASP A 9 -15.18 -24.89 -30.34
CA ASP A 9 -14.64 -24.65 -31.69
C ASP A 9 -13.12 -24.43 -31.74
N ARG A 10 -12.38 -24.91 -30.73
CA ARG A 10 -10.91 -24.96 -30.82
C ARG A 10 -10.50 -26.23 -31.57
N PRO A 11 -9.85 -26.13 -32.75
CA PRO A 11 -9.34 -27.31 -33.44
C PRO A 11 -8.37 -28.03 -32.50
N LEU A 12 -8.58 -29.34 -32.32
CA LEU A 12 -7.66 -30.14 -31.53
C LEU A 12 -6.27 -30.04 -32.17
N PRO A 13 -5.22 -29.69 -31.40
CA PRO A 13 -3.87 -29.62 -31.95
C PRO A 13 -3.50 -30.99 -32.53
N ASN A 14 -3.14 -31.03 -33.82
CA ASN A 14 -2.74 -32.24 -34.54
C ASN A 14 -1.30 -32.69 -34.21
N GLY A 15 -0.87 -32.46 -32.97
CA GLY A 15 0.44 -32.90 -32.48
C GLY A 15 0.44 -34.39 -32.12
N PRO A 16 1.63 -35.00 -31.97
CA PRO A 16 1.75 -36.33 -31.40
C PRO A 16 1.11 -36.36 -30.01
N MET A 17 0.52 -37.51 -29.66
CA MET A 17 -0.03 -37.71 -28.33
C MET A 17 1.09 -37.64 -27.28
N PRO A 18 0.81 -37.13 -26.06
CA PRO A 18 1.77 -37.14 -24.97
C PRO A 18 2.28 -38.55 -24.66
N ASP A 19 3.51 -38.65 -24.20
CA ASP A 19 4.21 -39.92 -23.96
C ASP A 19 3.51 -40.82 -22.93
N TYR A 20 2.65 -40.26 -22.09
CA TYR A 20 1.87 -41.01 -21.09
C TYR A 20 0.61 -41.67 -21.67
N VAL A 21 0.29 -41.44 -22.95
CA VAL A 21 -0.90 -41.97 -23.61
C VAL A 21 -0.54 -43.22 -24.41
N GLU A 22 -1.03 -44.36 -23.94
CA GLU A 22 -0.89 -45.64 -24.62
C GLU A 22 -2.25 -46.23 -24.99
N HIS A 23 -2.39 -46.67 -26.23
CA HIS A 23 -3.61 -47.34 -26.70
C HIS A 23 -3.55 -48.83 -26.42
N LYS A 24 -4.62 -49.38 -25.84
CA LYS A 24 -4.78 -50.84 -25.69
C LYS A 24 -4.94 -51.51 -27.05
N GLU A 25 -4.42 -52.73 -27.18
CA GLU A 25 -4.66 -53.56 -28.37
C GLU A 25 -6.15 -53.88 -28.55
N GLY A 26 -6.60 -53.96 -29.80
CA GLY A 26 -7.99 -54.27 -30.15
C GLY A 26 -8.97 -53.09 -30.11
N VAL A 27 -8.56 -51.90 -29.66
CA VAL A 27 -9.41 -50.69 -29.73
C VAL A 27 -9.57 -50.25 -31.18
N ASN A 28 -10.82 -50.03 -31.61
CA ASN A 28 -11.11 -49.57 -32.96
C ASN A 28 -10.64 -48.12 -33.19
N GLN A 29 -10.56 -47.69 -34.45
CA GLN A 29 -10.02 -46.38 -34.80
C GLN A 29 -10.80 -45.22 -34.17
N VAL A 30 -12.13 -45.33 -34.10
CA VAL A 30 -12.98 -44.29 -33.49
C VAL A 30 -12.67 -44.14 -32.01
N GLY A 31 -12.57 -45.25 -31.28
CA GLY A 31 -12.23 -45.27 -29.86
C GLY A 31 -10.86 -44.66 -29.57
N LYS A 32 -9.85 -44.93 -30.42
CA LYS A 32 -8.54 -44.29 -30.31
C LYS A 32 -8.65 -42.78 -30.47
N LEU A 33 -9.30 -42.30 -31.54
CA LEU A 33 -9.45 -40.87 -31.82
C LEU A 33 -10.25 -40.14 -30.73
N SER A 34 -11.32 -40.75 -30.22
CA SER A 34 -12.11 -40.18 -29.13
C SER A 34 -11.29 -40.07 -27.83
N ALA A 35 -10.52 -41.10 -27.47
CA ALA A 35 -9.67 -41.06 -26.30
C ALA A 35 -8.58 -39.97 -26.42
N GLU A 36 -7.95 -39.87 -27.60
CA GLU A 36 -6.96 -38.82 -27.87
C GLU A 36 -7.55 -37.42 -27.79
N ALA A 37 -8.75 -37.21 -28.34
CA ALA A 37 -9.44 -35.93 -28.29
C ALA A 37 -9.66 -35.47 -26.84
N VAL A 38 -10.15 -36.38 -26.00
CA VAL A 38 -10.35 -36.11 -24.57
C VAL A 38 -9.02 -35.71 -23.91
N VAL A 39 -7.97 -36.52 -24.08
CA VAL A 39 -6.68 -36.20 -23.44
C VAL A 39 -6.14 -34.84 -23.88
N ARG A 40 -6.23 -34.51 -25.17
CA ARG A 40 -5.79 -33.20 -25.68
C ARG A 40 -6.57 -32.04 -25.09
N GLU A 41 -7.87 -32.20 -24.86
CA GLU A 41 -8.70 -31.18 -24.21
C GLU A 41 -8.30 -30.97 -22.74
N TYR A 42 -8.05 -32.06 -22.01
CA TYR A 42 -7.56 -31.96 -20.62
C TYR A 42 -6.17 -31.33 -20.53
N ASP A 43 -5.24 -31.71 -21.40
CA ASP A 43 -3.90 -31.09 -21.45
C ASP A 43 -3.97 -29.60 -21.79
N ALA A 44 -4.86 -29.21 -22.69
CA ALA A 44 -5.10 -27.81 -23.00
C ALA A 44 -5.62 -27.06 -21.77
N ALA A 45 -6.58 -27.64 -21.04
CA ALA A 45 -7.08 -27.07 -19.80
C ALA A 45 -5.99 -26.97 -18.72
N VAL A 46 -5.12 -27.98 -18.58
CA VAL A 46 -3.97 -27.94 -17.66
C VAL A 46 -3.06 -26.76 -17.98
N LYS A 47 -2.71 -26.54 -19.25
CA LYS A 47 -1.89 -25.38 -19.66
C LYS A 47 -2.54 -24.05 -19.31
N GLU A 48 -3.86 -23.94 -19.48
CA GLU A 48 -4.60 -22.73 -19.08
C GLU A 48 -4.61 -22.53 -17.56
N ILE A 49 -4.73 -23.61 -16.78
CA ILE A 49 -4.65 -23.57 -15.31
C ILE A 49 -3.25 -23.14 -14.85
N GLU A 50 -2.19 -23.68 -15.45
CA GLU A 50 -0.81 -23.29 -15.15
C GLU A 50 -0.56 -21.81 -15.47
N ALA A 51 -1.05 -21.34 -16.61
CA ALA A 51 -0.98 -19.92 -16.98
C ALA A 51 -1.71 -19.03 -15.98
N LEU A 52 -2.92 -19.41 -15.56
CA LEU A 52 -3.66 -18.71 -14.52
C LEU A 52 -2.89 -18.69 -13.18
N GLY A 53 -2.25 -19.80 -12.81
CA GLY A 53 -1.40 -19.87 -11.61
C GLY A 53 -0.22 -18.90 -11.66
N ALA A 54 0.41 -18.74 -12.83
CA ALA A 54 1.47 -17.77 -13.04
C ALA A 54 0.97 -16.31 -12.91
N GLU A 55 -0.18 -15.99 -13.52
CA GLU A 55 -0.81 -14.67 -13.41
C GLU A 55 -1.17 -14.32 -11.95
N LEU A 56 -1.77 -15.26 -11.22
CA LEU A 56 -2.10 -15.07 -9.80
C LEU A 56 -0.86 -14.87 -8.93
N SER A 57 0.21 -15.60 -9.21
CA SER A 57 1.49 -15.43 -8.49
C SER A 57 2.11 -14.05 -8.73
N GLU A 58 2.03 -13.52 -9.95
CA GLU A 58 2.48 -12.17 -10.26
C GLU A 58 1.59 -11.11 -9.57
N ALA A 59 0.28 -11.31 -9.60
CA ALA A 59 -0.67 -10.42 -8.91
C ALA A 59 -0.41 -10.37 -7.39
N ALA A 60 -0.16 -11.53 -6.77
CA ALA A 60 0.18 -11.61 -5.35
C ALA A 60 1.44 -10.79 -5.01
N LYS A 61 2.51 -10.92 -5.80
CA LYS A 61 3.74 -10.13 -5.63
C LYS A 61 3.49 -8.62 -5.73
N LYS A 62 2.62 -8.19 -6.66
CA LYS A 62 2.23 -6.77 -6.79
C LYS A 62 1.47 -6.29 -5.56
N CYS A 63 0.55 -7.10 -5.03
CA CYS A 63 -0.17 -6.80 -3.80
C CYS A 63 0.77 -6.67 -2.60
N GLU A 64 1.72 -7.60 -2.44
CA GLU A 64 2.72 -7.56 -1.38
C GLU A 64 3.58 -6.29 -1.45
N ALA A 65 4.07 -5.94 -2.64
CA ALA A 65 4.84 -4.72 -2.85
C ALA A 65 4.04 -3.44 -2.52
N MET A 66 2.76 -3.40 -2.91
CA MET A 66 1.86 -2.28 -2.61
C MET A 66 1.63 -2.16 -1.09
N VAL A 67 1.38 -3.27 -0.40
CA VAL A 67 1.19 -3.28 1.06
C VAL A 67 2.46 -2.82 1.78
N ALA A 68 3.63 -3.27 1.34
CA ALA A 68 4.91 -2.81 1.88
C ALA A 68 5.07 -1.29 1.70
N GLY A 69 4.75 -0.75 0.52
CA GLY A 69 4.77 0.69 0.25
C GLY A 69 3.82 1.49 1.15
N VAL A 70 2.60 1.00 1.37
CA VAL A 70 1.65 1.64 2.30
C VAL A 70 2.17 1.66 3.72
N HIS A 71 2.79 0.57 4.19
CA HIS A 71 3.40 0.54 5.52
C HIS A 71 4.54 1.54 5.68
N ALA A 72 5.38 1.71 4.67
CA ALA A 72 6.43 2.72 4.67
C ALA A 72 5.85 4.14 4.79
N MET A 73 4.83 4.47 3.98
CA MET A 73 4.15 5.76 4.02
C MET A 73 3.48 6.03 5.38
N VAL A 74 2.88 5.01 6.01
CA VAL A 74 2.34 5.13 7.38
C VAL A 74 3.45 5.47 8.38
N GLY A 75 4.65 4.93 8.20
CA GLY A 75 5.84 5.31 8.98
C GLY A 75 6.15 6.80 8.86
N GLU A 76 6.25 7.31 7.63
CA GLU A 76 6.52 8.72 7.35
C GLU A 76 5.44 9.65 7.94
N ILE A 77 4.16 9.28 7.84
CA ILE A 77 3.05 10.04 8.43
C ILE A 77 3.18 10.13 9.96
N LYS A 78 3.57 9.03 10.61
CA LYS A 78 3.76 9.01 12.07
C LYS A 78 4.91 9.90 12.49
N GLU A 79 6.02 9.86 11.76
CA GLU A 79 7.18 10.72 12.00
C GLU A 79 6.80 12.20 11.80
N LEU A 80 6.12 12.52 10.71
CA LEU A 80 5.62 13.87 10.45
C LEU A 80 4.72 14.37 11.59
N ALA A 81 3.78 13.54 12.04
CA ALA A 81 2.90 13.89 13.15
C ALA A 81 3.66 14.08 14.48
N ALA A 82 4.72 13.31 14.73
CA ALA A 82 5.59 13.51 15.91
C ALA A 82 6.32 14.87 15.82
N ASN A 83 6.89 15.18 14.67
CA ASN A 83 7.59 16.44 14.42
C ASN A 83 6.67 17.66 14.63
N TYR A 84 5.42 17.60 14.14
CA TYR A 84 4.44 18.67 14.38
C TYR A 84 4.08 18.86 15.85
N ARG A 85 4.02 17.78 16.64
CA ARG A 85 3.76 17.88 18.09
C ARG A 85 4.92 18.56 18.82
N GLU A 86 6.15 18.20 18.50
CA GLU A 86 7.35 18.82 19.08
C GLU A 86 7.45 20.30 18.69
N GLU A 87 7.18 20.63 17.42
CA GLU A 87 7.18 22.00 16.95
C GLU A 87 6.09 22.84 17.62
N GLY A 88 4.88 22.27 17.80
CA GLY A 88 3.81 22.91 18.56
C GLY A 88 4.19 23.19 20.01
N LYS A 89 4.84 22.23 20.68
CA LYS A 89 5.35 22.39 22.04
C LYS A 89 6.43 23.48 22.13
N ARG A 90 7.31 23.55 21.13
CA ARG A 90 8.34 24.60 21.04
C ARG A 90 7.70 25.99 20.96
N TYR A 91 6.72 26.18 20.09
CA TYR A 91 6.01 27.46 19.98
C TYR A 91 5.23 27.81 21.25
N PHE A 92 4.57 26.83 21.87
CA PHE A 92 3.86 27.02 23.13
C PHE A 92 4.79 27.63 24.20
N LEU A 93 5.96 27.02 24.42
CA LEU A 93 6.94 27.53 25.40
C LEU A 93 7.44 28.93 25.04
N GLN A 94 7.74 29.20 23.77
CA GLN A 94 8.18 30.52 23.33
C GLN A 94 7.13 31.61 23.58
N ILE A 95 5.85 31.28 23.41
CA ILE A 95 4.74 32.20 23.68
C ILE A 95 4.64 32.47 25.19
N GLU A 96 4.72 31.43 26.03
CA GLU A 96 4.70 31.59 27.48
C GLU A 96 5.87 32.45 27.98
N ASP A 97 7.09 32.15 27.53
CA ASP A 97 8.30 32.90 27.90
C ASP A 97 8.21 34.38 27.49
N CYS A 98 7.76 34.64 26.26
CA CYS A 98 7.58 36.00 25.76
C CYS A 98 6.51 36.77 26.56
N SER A 99 5.40 36.10 26.88
CA SER A 99 4.31 36.68 27.69
C SER A 99 4.79 37.01 29.11
N LEU A 100 5.51 36.09 29.75
CA LEU A 100 6.07 36.27 31.09
C LEU A 100 7.05 37.45 31.11
N MET A 101 8.01 37.47 30.20
CA MET A 101 9.00 38.55 30.10
C MET A 101 8.32 39.91 29.84
N THR A 102 7.27 39.94 29.01
CA THR A 102 6.48 41.17 28.79
C THR A 102 5.79 41.64 30.07
N SER A 103 5.26 40.72 30.89
CA SER A 103 4.64 41.03 32.18
C SER A 103 5.66 41.57 33.19
N GLU A 104 6.85 40.99 33.24
CA GLU A 104 7.95 41.44 34.08
C GLU A 104 8.40 42.85 33.70
N VAL A 105 8.61 43.11 32.41
CA VAL A 105 8.94 44.45 31.89
C VAL A 105 7.88 45.47 32.32
N ARG A 106 6.59 45.15 32.18
CA ARG A 106 5.51 46.03 32.62
C ARG A 106 5.60 46.33 34.12
N THR A 107 5.84 45.30 34.93
CA THR A 107 5.95 45.43 36.39
C THR A 107 7.14 46.31 36.81
N VAL A 108 8.29 46.13 36.16
CA VAL A 108 9.49 46.96 36.39
C VAL A 108 9.23 48.41 36.00
N CYS A 109 8.63 48.65 34.82
CA CYS A 109 8.27 49.98 34.35
C CYS A 109 7.30 50.70 35.31
N GLU A 110 6.23 50.03 35.75
CA GLU A 110 5.28 50.59 36.72
C GLU A 110 5.95 50.90 38.07
N THR A 111 6.84 50.02 38.53
CA THR A 111 7.61 50.25 39.76
C THR A 111 8.53 51.46 39.64
N LEU A 112 9.24 51.60 38.51
CA LEU A 112 10.11 52.74 38.24
C LEU A 112 9.31 54.04 38.17
N LYS A 113 8.17 54.04 37.48
CA LYS A 113 7.25 55.17 37.38
C LYS A 113 6.78 55.66 38.75
N LYS A 114 6.39 54.73 39.64
CA LYS A 114 6.00 55.05 41.03
C LYS A 114 7.15 55.69 41.82
N LYS A 115 8.37 55.17 41.70
CA LYS A 115 9.56 55.74 42.36
C LYS A 115 9.85 57.17 41.90
N ILE A 116 9.74 57.44 40.60
CA ILE A 116 9.92 58.79 40.04
C ILE A 116 8.87 59.75 40.59
N ALA A 117 7.58 59.35 40.57
CA ALA A 117 6.50 60.18 41.10
C ALA A 117 6.64 60.46 42.61
N ALA A 118 7.06 59.48 43.40
CA ALA A 118 7.35 59.65 44.82
C ALA A 118 8.53 60.60 45.07
N GLY A 119 9.62 60.49 44.29
CA GLY A 119 10.76 61.40 44.37
C GLY A 119 10.44 62.84 43.94
N SER A 120 9.41 63.01 43.11
CA SER A 120 8.91 64.33 42.66
C SER A 120 7.97 64.99 43.69
N SER A 121 7.61 64.28 44.76
CA SER A 121 6.63 64.72 45.77
C SER A 121 7.25 65.30 47.05
N LEU A 122 8.55 65.61 47.08
CA LEU A 122 9.11 66.44 48.15
C LEU A 122 8.67 67.90 47.96
N PRO A 123 8.05 68.55 48.95
CA PRO A 123 7.82 69.99 48.92
C PRO A 123 9.18 70.73 48.95
N ALA A 124 9.20 71.87 48.25
CA ALA A 124 10.33 72.81 48.17
C ALA A 124 10.85 73.26 49.54
#